data_AF-X1RHY2-F1
#
_entry.id   AF-X1RHY2-F1
#
_cell.length_a   1.000
_cell.length_b   1.000
_cell.length_c   1.000
_cell.angle_alpha   90.00
_cell.angle_beta   90.00
_cell.angle_gamma   90.00
#
_symmetry.space_group_name_H-M   'P 1'
#
loop_
_entity.id
_entity.type
_entity.pdbx_description
1 polymer ?
#
loop_
_entity_poly.entity_id
_entity_poly.type
_entity_poly.pdbx_seq_one_letter_code
_entity_poly.pdbx_strand_id
1 'polypeptide(L)'
;MEGSGTTGDVAFDMGDIPYTGLDLLSGFDLVADEPEGEYDLIFWHPPYHDAIDYDIPHPNNLSRCPSLVDYLDKMKLCMANLLSHLSPEGHLCILCSDPRKDGIIQPIHSAIIGFNLATLDAALVKLLEGRSRYFDYGNAPFIPIVHEYVLIFSTSK
;
A
#
# COMPACT_ATOMS: atom_id res chain seq x y z
N MET A 1 6.83 -5.02 -3.65
CA MET A 1 7.46 -4.43 -2.45
C MET A 1 8.42 -5.44 -1.85
N GLU A 2 9.46 -4.99 -1.15
CA GLU A 2 10.45 -5.89 -0.55
C GLU A 2 10.31 -6.01 0.97
N GLY A 3 9.71 -5.02 1.63
CA GLY A 3 9.41 -5.10 3.08
C GLY A 3 10.66 -5.37 3.92
N SER A 4 11.80 -4.78 3.54
CA SER A 4 13.13 -5.07 4.10
C SER A 4 13.58 -6.54 4.00
N GLY A 5 13.12 -7.26 2.98
CA GLY A 5 13.41 -8.68 2.74
C GLY A 5 12.36 -9.65 3.27
N THR A 6 11.46 -9.19 4.16
CA THR A 6 10.45 -10.04 4.83
C THR A 6 9.56 -10.79 3.83
N THR A 7 9.25 -10.19 2.68
CA THR A 7 8.42 -10.86 1.66
C THR A 7 9.15 -12.07 1.05
N GLY A 8 10.45 -11.95 0.82
CA GLY A 8 11.28 -13.07 0.34
C GLY A 8 11.37 -14.20 1.37
N ASP A 9 11.55 -13.86 2.65
CA ASP A 9 11.57 -14.85 3.74
C ASP A 9 10.25 -15.63 3.82
N VAL A 10 9.10 -14.95 3.71
CA VAL A 10 7.78 -15.61 3.69
C VAL A 10 7.62 -16.50 2.47
N ALA A 11 8.06 -16.07 1.29
CA ALA A 11 8.00 -16.87 0.07
C ALA A 11 8.85 -18.15 0.19
N PHE A 12 10.03 -18.04 0.78
CA PHE A 12 10.90 -19.18 1.10
C PHE A 12 10.23 -20.15 2.08
N ASP A 13 9.72 -19.66 3.21
CA ASP A 13 9.06 -20.46 4.25
C ASP A 13 7.79 -21.16 3.75
N MET A 14 7.10 -20.58 2.77
CA MET A 14 5.90 -21.14 2.16
C MET A 14 6.16 -22.19 1.06
N GLY A 15 7.39 -22.69 0.99
CA GLY A 15 7.78 -23.74 0.05
C GLY A 15 8.51 -23.22 -1.18
N ASP A 16 9.33 -22.18 -1.00
CA ASP A 16 10.16 -21.58 -2.05
C ASP A 16 9.32 -21.08 -3.24
N ILE A 17 8.27 -20.32 -2.91
CA ILE A 17 7.39 -19.71 -3.91
C ILE A 17 8.22 -18.72 -4.75
N PRO A 18 8.16 -18.77 -6.09
CA PRO A 18 8.80 -17.78 -6.94
C PRO A 18 8.34 -16.36 -6.59
N TYR A 19 9.31 -15.46 -6.37
CA TYR A 19 9.06 -14.12 -5.84
C TYR A 19 9.86 -13.06 -6.60
N THR A 20 9.29 -11.87 -6.74
CA THR A 20 9.98 -10.67 -7.23
C THR A 20 9.82 -9.54 -6.22
N GLY A 21 10.94 -9.07 -5.70
CA GLY A 21 11.03 -7.93 -4.78
C GLY A 21 11.39 -6.65 -5.52
N LEU A 22 10.52 -5.65 -5.43
CA LEU A 22 10.70 -4.34 -6.06
C LEU A 22 10.46 -3.26 -5.02
N ASP A 23 11.41 -2.33 -4.88
CA ASP A 23 11.36 -1.22 -3.93
C ASP A 23 12.09 0.01 -4.49
N LEU A 24 11.66 1.19 -4.08
CA LEU A 24 12.34 2.43 -4.45
C LEU A 24 13.76 2.47 -3.87
N LEU A 25 13.98 1.86 -2.70
CA LEU A 25 15.31 1.71 -2.10
C LEU A 25 16.26 0.86 -2.94
N SER A 26 15.74 -0.13 -3.67
CA SER A 26 16.51 -0.97 -4.59
C SER A 26 16.56 -0.41 -6.02
N GLY A 27 15.98 0.78 -6.23
CA GLY A 27 16.05 1.52 -7.49
C GLY A 27 14.88 1.30 -8.44
N PHE A 28 13.80 0.63 -8.00
CA PHE A 28 12.58 0.46 -8.79
C PHE A 28 11.53 1.51 -8.42
N ASP A 29 11.21 2.40 -9.35
CA ASP A 29 10.19 3.42 -9.20
C ASP A 29 8.86 2.98 -9.79
N LEU A 30 7.95 2.43 -8.99
CA LEU A 30 6.65 1.95 -9.47
C LEU A 30 5.79 3.03 -10.18
N VAL A 31 6.08 4.32 -9.98
CA VAL A 31 5.39 5.42 -10.70
C VAL A 31 5.84 5.51 -12.15
N ALA A 32 7.10 5.18 -12.46
CA ALA A 32 7.71 5.36 -13.78
C ALA A 32 8.14 4.05 -14.47
N ASP A 33 8.39 3.00 -13.69
CA ASP A 33 8.87 1.71 -14.15
C ASP A 33 7.72 0.69 -14.23
N GLU A 34 7.90 -0.31 -15.08
CA GLU A 34 6.97 -1.44 -15.25
C GLU A 34 7.56 -2.71 -14.64
N PRO A 35 6.81 -3.46 -13.81
CA PRO A 35 7.22 -4.79 -13.39
C PRO A 35 7.42 -5.73 -14.58
N GLU A 36 8.36 -6.68 -14.48
CA GLU A 36 8.56 -7.67 -15.53
C GLU A 36 7.74 -8.95 -15.25
N GLY A 37 6.89 -9.36 -16.19
CA GLY A 37 6.16 -10.62 -16.14
C GLY A 37 4.69 -10.50 -15.71
N GLU A 38 4.12 -11.65 -15.31
CA GLU A 38 2.74 -11.79 -14.84
C GLU A 38 2.72 -12.49 -13.48
N TYR A 39 1.82 -12.10 -12.60
CA TYR A 39 1.79 -12.53 -11.21
C TYR A 39 0.38 -12.98 -10.78
N ASP A 40 0.32 -14.11 -10.06
CA ASP A 40 -0.92 -14.61 -9.43
C ASP A 40 -1.28 -13.83 -8.15
N LEU A 41 -0.30 -13.20 -7.52
CA LEU A 41 -0.49 -12.37 -6.34
C LEU A 41 0.49 -11.21 -6.37
N ILE A 42 -0.03 -9.99 -6.28
CA ILE A 42 0.76 -8.79 -6.06
C ILE A 42 0.38 -8.23 -4.70
N PHE A 43 1.35 -8.08 -3.80
CA PHE A 43 1.16 -7.41 -2.52
C PHE A 43 1.90 -6.08 -2.50
N TRP A 44 1.17 -4.99 -2.23
CA TRP A 44 1.71 -3.65 -2.24
C TRP A 44 1.35 -2.89 -0.94
N HIS A 45 2.38 -2.37 -0.28
CA HIS A 45 2.27 -1.53 0.91
C HIS A 45 2.98 -0.20 0.62
N PRO A 46 2.29 0.75 -0.03
CA PRO A 46 2.86 2.06 -0.26
C PRO A 46 3.03 2.81 1.08
N PRO A 47 4.03 3.70 1.19
CA PRO A 47 4.12 4.58 2.35
C PRO A 47 2.89 5.47 2.39
N TYR A 48 2.26 5.59 3.56
CA TYR A 48 1.09 6.45 3.69
C TYR A 48 1.51 7.92 3.63
N HIS A 49 0.74 8.73 2.89
CA HIS A 49 1.01 10.14 2.73
C HIS A 49 1.25 10.82 4.08
N ASP A 50 2.42 11.43 4.23
CA ASP A 50 2.82 12.23 5.40
C ASP A 50 2.76 11.48 6.76
N ALA A 51 2.83 10.14 6.74
CA ALA A 51 2.87 9.35 7.97
C ALA A 51 4.30 9.08 8.46
N ILE A 52 5.19 8.70 7.54
CA ILE A 52 6.62 8.47 7.79
C ILE A 52 7.37 9.07 6.61
N ASP A 53 8.29 9.99 6.89
CA ASP A 53 9.21 10.52 5.88
C ASP A 53 10.37 9.52 5.68
N TYR A 54 10.33 8.80 4.56
CA TYR A 54 11.47 7.98 4.14
C TYR A 54 12.44 8.88 3.36
N ASP A 55 13.65 9.08 3.90
CA ASP A 55 14.67 9.96 3.32
C ASP A 55 15.35 9.36 2.09
N ILE A 56 14.54 9.13 1.07
CA ILE A 56 14.95 8.64 -0.25
C ILE A 56 14.84 9.83 -1.21
N PRO A 57 15.97 10.35 -1.72
CA PRO A 57 15.98 11.50 -2.62
C PRO A 57 15.51 11.11 -4.02
N HIS A 58 14.19 10.96 -4.20
CA HIS A 58 13.57 10.56 -5.46
C HIS A 58 12.28 11.37 -5.74
N PRO A 59 12.04 11.88 -6.97
CA PRO A 59 10.87 12.70 -7.28
C PRO A 59 9.52 11.96 -7.10
N ASN A 60 9.54 10.64 -7.28
CA ASN A 60 8.37 9.78 -7.14
C ASN A 60 8.29 9.06 -5.78
N ASN A 61 9.05 9.53 -4.79
CA ASN A 61 8.92 9.04 -3.42
C ASN A 61 7.51 9.37 -2.87
N LEU A 62 6.66 8.34 -2.77
CA LEU A 62 5.28 8.47 -2.33
C LEU A 62 5.15 9.06 -0.91
N SER A 63 6.16 8.88 -0.04
CA SER A 63 6.15 9.48 1.29
C SER A 63 6.32 10.99 1.31
N ARG A 64 6.85 11.57 0.22
CA ARG A 64 7.18 13.01 0.08
C ARG A 64 6.27 13.76 -0.88
N CYS A 65 5.11 13.20 -1.22
CA CYS A 65 4.16 13.89 -2.11
C CYS A 65 3.70 15.22 -1.48
N PRO A 66 3.69 16.34 -2.23
CA PRO A 66 3.35 17.67 -1.70
C PRO A 66 1.90 17.81 -1.24
N SER A 67 1.00 16.91 -1.65
CA SER A 67 -0.41 16.93 -1.25
C SER A 67 -1.01 15.52 -1.28
N LEU A 68 -2.14 15.34 -0.59
CA LEU A 68 -2.92 14.10 -0.68
C LEU A 68 -3.37 13.84 -2.13
N VAL A 69 -3.70 14.89 -2.89
CA VAL A 69 -4.11 14.76 -4.30
C VAL A 69 -2.96 14.20 -5.14
N ASP A 70 -1.76 14.76 -5.04
CA ASP A 70 -0.57 14.25 -5.75
C ASP A 70 -0.26 12.80 -5.38
N TYR A 71 -0.38 12.47 -4.09
CA TYR A 71 -0.24 11.09 -3.61
C TYR A 71 -1.28 10.16 -4.24
N LEU A 72 -2.56 10.53 -4.22
CA LEU A 72 -3.66 9.70 -4.75
C LEU A 72 -3.57 9.55 -6.27
N ASP A 73 -3.15 10.58 -7.00
CA ASP A 73 -2.93 10.51 -8.45
C ASP A 73 -1.82 9.51 -8.79
N LYS A 74 -0.69 9.56 -8.08
CA LYS A 74 0.39 8.58 -8.22
C LYS A 74 -0.04 7.18 -7.78
N MET A 75 -0.79 7.05 -6.69
CA MET A 75 -1.35 5.78 -6.25
C MET A 75 -2.23 5.14 -7.32
N LYS A 76 -3.05 5.93 -8.01
CA LYS A 76 -3.91 5.46 -9.09
C LYS A 76 -3.09 4.97 -10.29
N LEU A 77 -2.01 5.67 -10.66
CA LEU A 77 -1.07 5.23 -11.70
C LEU A 77 -0.41 3.90 -11.32
N CYS A 78 0.16 3.81 -10.12
CA CYS A 78 0.77 2.58 -9.61
C CYS A 78 -0.22 1.42 -9.57
N MET A 79 -1.46 1.65 -9.10
CA MET A 79 -2.49 0.61 -9.07
C MET A 79 -2.84 0.12 -10.49
N ALA A 80 -3.00 1.03 -11.45
CA ALA A 80 -3.26 0.65 -12.84
C ALA A 80 -2.11 -0.18 -13.44
N ASN A 81 -0.87 0.22 -13.17
CA ASN A 81 0.33 -0.51 -13.59
C ASN A 81 0.36 -1.92 -12.98
N LEU A 82 0.21 -2.06 -11.65
CA LEU A 82 0.18 -3.37 -11.00
C LEU A 82 -0.94 -4.27 -11.52
N LEU A 83 -2.13 -3.72 -11.78
CA LEU A 83 -3.25 -4.48 -12.34
C LEU A 83 -2.97 -5.04 -13.74
N SER A 84 -2.17 -4.36 -14.58
CA SER A 84 -1.83 -4.87 -15.92
C SER A 84 -0.84 -6.05 -15.90
N HIS A 85 -0.26 -6.36 -14.73
CA HIS A 85 0.65 -7.48 -14.53
C HIS A 85 0.01 -8.64 -13.75
N LEU A 86 -1.30 -8.62 -13.52
CA LEU A 86 -2.01 -9.75 -12.92
C LEU A 86 -2.29 -10.84 -13.96
N SER A 87 -2.11 -12.10 -13.55
CA SER A 87 -2.64 -13.24 -14.30
C SER A 87 -4.19 -13.23 -14.28
N PRO A 88 -4.89 -13.98 -15.15
CA PRO A 88 -6.36 -13.95 -15.24
C PRO A 88 -7.13 -14.22 -13.94
N GLU A 89 -6.54 -14.98 -13.02
CA GLU A 89 -7.10 -15.30 -11.69
C GLU A 89 -6.30 -14.64 -10.56
N GLY A 90 -5.43 -13.70 -10.91
CA GLY A 90 -4.52 -13.02 -10.02
C GLY A 90 -5.23 -11.98 -9.15
N HIS A 91 -4.63 -11.71 -7.99
CA HIS A 91 -5.15 -10.71 -7.05
C HIS A 91 -4.12 -9.65 -6.70
N LEU A 92 -4.57 -8.38 -6.67
CA LEU A 92 -3.82 -7.26 -6.13
C LEU A 92 -4.29 -6.98 -4.69
N CYS A 93 -3.37 -7.11 -3.74
CA CYS A 93 -3.54 -6.78 -2.34
C CYS A 93 -2.86 -5.44 -2.03
N ILE A 94 -3.61 -4.45 -1.53
CA ILE A 94 -3.07 -3.16 -1.10
C ILE A 94 -3.27 -3.00 0.41
N LEU A 95 -2.17 -2.91 1.16
CA LEU A 95 -2.19 -2.57 2.58
C LEU A 95 -2.22 -1.03 2.73
N CYS A 96 -3.25 -0.51 3.39
CA CYS A 96 -3.40 0.93 3.61
C CYS A 96 -4.00 1.26 4.99
N SER A 97 -3.88 2.51 5.41
CA SER A 97 -4.60 3.07 6.56
C SER A 97 -5.12 4.46 6.22
N ASP A 98 -5.93 5.03 7.10
CA ASP A 98 -6.49 6.39 6.98
C ASP A 98 -5.87 7.31 8.04
N PRO A 99 -4.58 7.69 7.91
CA PRO A 99 -3.89 8.47 8.93
C PRO A 99 -4.56 9.82 9.17
N ARG A 100 -4.31 10.42 10.34
CA ARG A 100 -4.72 11.80 10.62
C ARG A 100 -3.57 12.75 10.35
N LYS A 101 -3.86 13.81 9.59
CA LYS A 101 -3.00 14.98 9.43
C LYS A 101 -3.74 16.18 9.96
N ASP A 102 -3.13 16.91 10.90
CA ASP A 102 -3.74 18.09 11.55
C ASP A 102 -5.15 17.81 12.10
N GLY A 103 -5.35 16.62 12.66
CA GLY A 103 -6.64 16.15 13.21
C GLY A 103 -7.65 15.61 12.19
N ILE A 104 -7.41 15.83 10.88
CA ILE A 104 -8.28 15.44 9.77
C ILE A 104 -7.87 14.07 9.23
N ILE A 105 -8.84 13.15 9.13
CA ILE A 105 -8.63 11.84 8.52
C ILE A 105 -8.32 12.02 7.03
N GLN A 106 -7.23 11.40 6.58
CA GLN A 106 -6.90 11.26 5.17
C GLN A 106 -7.59 10.00 4.64
N PRO A 107 -8.62 10.10 3.78
CA PRO A 107 -9.51 8.97 3.44
C PRO A 107 -8.94 8.06 2.33
N ILE A 108 -7.70 7.60 2.50
CA ILE A 108 -6.93 6.83 1.51
C ILE A 108 -7.64 5.52 1.14
N HIS A 109 -8.16 4.79 2.12
CA HIS A 109 -8.90 3.54 1.92
C HIS A 109 -10.06 3.74 0.92
N SER A 110 -10.92 4.72 1.19
CA SER A 110 -12.07 5.00 0.31
C SER A 110 -11.66 5.54 -1.07
N ALA A 111 -10.55 6.28 -1.13
CA ALA A 111 -10.02 6.79 -2.40
C ALA A 111 -9.55 5.66 -3.32
N ILE A 112 -8.83 4.66 -2.77
CA ILE A 112 -8.36 3.48 -3.53
C ILE A 112 -9.55 2.73 -4.13
N ILE A 113 -10.60 2.46 -3.33
CA ILE A 113 -11.84 1.84 -3.83
C ILE A 113 -12.48 2.73 -4.91
N GLY A 114 -12.51 4.04 -4.68
CA GLY A 114 -13.07 5.04 -5.59
C GLY A 114 -12.30 5.22 -6.90
N PHE A 115 -11.09 4.69 -7.04
CA PHE A 115 -10.37 4.68 -8.33
C PHE A 115 -11.12 3.86 -9.38
N ASN A 116 -11.90 2.86 -8.94
CA ASN A 116 -12.76 2.02 -9.79
C ASN A 116 -12.00 1.41 -10.98
N LEU A 117 -10.79 0.91 -10.72
CA LEU A 117 -9.91 0.27 -11.71
C LEU A 117 -10.09 -1.26 -11.78
N ALA A 118 -10.65 -1.88 -10.74
CA ALA A 118 -10.81 -3.32 -10.60
C ALA A 118 -11.98 -3.64 -9.66
N THR A 119 -12.43 -4.90 -9.61
CA THR A 119 -13.46 -5.35 -8.65
C THR A 119 -12.83 -5.48 -7.27
N LEU A 120 -13.44 -4.89 -6.25
CA LEU A 120 -13.08 -5.15 -4.85
C LEU A 120 -13.72 -6.46 -4.41
N ASP A 121 -12.91 -7.49 -4.19
CA ASP A 121 -13.37 -8.83 -3.78
C ASP A 121 -13.50 -8.93 -2.26
N ALA A 122 -12.56 -8.34 -1.52
CA ALA A 122 -12.57 -8.31 -0.07
C ALA A 122 -11.85 -7.10 0.51
N ALA A 123 -12.25 -6.72 1.73
CA ALA A 123 -11.53 -5.77 2.57
C ALA A 123 -11.29 -6.41 3.94
N LEU A 124 -10.03 -6.73 4.23
CA LEU A 124 -9.63 -7.26 5.54
C LEU A 124 -9.31 -6.11 6.49
N VAL A 125 -9.67 -6.26 7.77
CA VAL A 125 -9.30 -5.31 8.83
C VAL A 125 -8.23 -5.93 9.70
N LYS A 126 -7.03 -5.34 9.66
CA LYS A 126 -5.88 -5.75 10.48
C LYS A 126 -5.83 -4.88 11.73
N LEU A 127 -6.01 -5.49 12.89
CA LEU A 127 -5.84 -4.79 14.17
C LEU A 127 -4.35 -4.59 14.48
N LEU A 128 -4.00 -3.40 14.97
CA LEU A 128 -2.65 -3.08 15.43
C LEU A 128 -2.52 -3.51 16.91
N GLU A 129 -1.93 -4.68 17.16
CA GLU A 129 -1.65 -5.16 18.51
C GLU A 129 -0.56 -4.29 19.19
N GLY A 130 -0.65 -4.10 20.51
CA GLY A 130 0.39 -3.41 21.30
C GLY A 130 0.23 -1.89 21.47
N ARG A 131 -0.74 -1.22 20.84
CA ARG A 131 -1.12 0.17 21.20
C ARG A 131 -1.97 0.19 22.48
N SER A 132 -1.37 -0.17 23.60
CA SER A 132 -2.05 -0.30 24.90
C SER A 132 -2.30 1.06 25.57
N ARG A 133 -3.57 1.36 25.87
CA ARG A 133 -4.16 1.95 27.10
C ARG A 133 -3.58 3.21 27.78
N TYR A 134 -2.39 3.69 27.40
CA TYR A 134 -1.65 4.79 28.03
C TYR A 134 -0.99 5.71 27.00
N PHE A 135 -1.46 5.69 25.75
CA PHE A 135 -1.02 6.67 24.77
C PHE A 135 -1.47 8.06 25.23
N ASP A 136 -0.50 8.95 25.39
CA ASP A 136 -0.78 10.36 25.60
C ASP A 136 -1.53 10.87 24.37
N TYR A 137 -2.72 11.42 24.64
CA TYR A 137 -3.60 12.23 23.79
C TYR A 137 -3.04 12.72 22.47
N GLY A 138 -1.86 13.35 22.55
CA GLY A 138 -1.46 14.37 21.60
C GLY A 138 -2.66 15.27 21.25
N ASN A 139 -2.69 15.79 20.03
CA ASN A 139 -3.82 16.56 19.52
C ASN A 139 -4.87 15.68 18.79
N ALA A 140 -5.22 14.47 19.27
CA ALA A 140 -6.20 13.61 18.58
C ALA A 140 -7.63 13.70 19.17
N PRO A 141 -8.70 13.91 18.37
CA PRO A 141 -9.93 14.55 18.87
C PRO A 141 -11.13 13.63 19.22
N PHE A 142 -11.05 12.30 19.10
CA PHE A 142 -12.15 11.41 19.55
C PHE A 142 -11.79 9.91 19.63
N ILE A 143 -11.47 9.27 18.48
CA ILE A 143 -11.24 7.81 18.37
C ILE A 143 -9.86 7.55 17.75
N PRO A 144 -9.00 6.75 18.40
CA PRO A 144 -7.69 6.39 17.87
C PRO A 144 -7.80 5.46 16.66
N ILE A 145 -6.92 5.64 15.68
CA ILE A 145 -6.75 4.69 14.57
C ILE A 145 -5.84 3.57 15.05
N VAL A 146 -6.43 2.39 15.21
CA VAL A 146 -5.78 1.18 15.76
C VAL A 146 -5.87 0.01 14.77
N HIS A 147 -6.08 0.33 13.49
CA HIS A 147 -6.26 -0.66 12.44
C HIS A 147 -5.68 -0.18 11.12
N GLU A 148 -5.43 -1.16 10.25
CA GLU A 148 -5.10 -1.01 8.84
C GLU A 148 -6.06 -1.89 8.03
N TYR A 149 -6.08 -1.69 6.73
CA TYR A 149 -6.89 -2.43 5.78
C TYR A 149 -6.01 -3.17 4.79
N VAL A 150 -6.38 -4.39 4.41
CA VAL A 150 -5.89 -5.01 3.18
C VAL A 150 -7.05 -5.07 2.20
N LEU A 151 -6.94 -4.31 1.12
CA LEU A 151 -7.92 -4.30 0.03
C LEU A 151 -7.48 -5.28 -1.04
N ILE A 152 -8.37 -6.20 -1.40
CA ILE A 152 -8.10 -7.28 -2.36
C ILE A 152 -8.93 -7.04 -3.61
N PHE A 153 -8.25 -6.95 -4.75
CA PHE A 153 -8.85 -6.68 -6.05
C PHE A 153 -8.51 -7.76 -7.08
N SER A 154 -9.43 -8.00 -8.01
CA SER A 154 -9.19 -8.78 -9.23
C SER A 154 -9.69 -8.03 -10.46
N THR A 155 -9.10 -8.33 -11.63
CA THR A 155 -9.48 -7.76 -12.92
C THR A 155 -10.69 -8.45 -13.55
N SER A 156 -11.17 -9.54 -12.95
CA SER A 156 -12.09 -10.50 -13.57
C SER A 156 -13.52 -10.44 -13.01
N LYS A 157 -14.49 -10.57 -13.91
CA LYS A 157 -15.83 -11.14 -13.67
C LYS A 157 -16.22 -11.98 -14.87
#